data_AF-A0A1M6DLT4-F1
#
_entry.id   AF-A0A1M6DLT4-F1
#
_cell.length_a   1.000
_cell.length_b   1.000
_cell.length_c   1.000
_cell.angle_alpha   90.00
_cell.angle_beta   90.00
_cell.angle_gamma   90.00
#
_symmetry.space_group_name_H-M   'P 1'
#
loop_
_entity.id
_entity.type
_entity.pdbx_description
1 polymer ?
#
loop_
_entity_poly.entity_id
_entity_poly.type
_entity_poly.pdbx_seq_one_letter_code
_entity_poly.pdbx_strand_id
1 'polypeptide(L)'
;MKNKILFAASLLFGLAFINSGLNKFFYYMPVPEDLPEQVVKTMEAFNSIGWVQPLVAVAEIIGGLLFIPKKSRALGAIVIFPVMIGILVHHITVAPSGLLMPLLLFAILLWVIVDNYEKYLPMLQ
;
A
#
# COMPACT_ATOMS: atom_id res chain seq x y z
N MET A 1 3.39 -12.20 23.11
CA MET A 1 3.70 -12.68 21.73
C MET A 1 3.02 -11.84 20.65
N LYS A 2 1.73 -11.48 20.80
CA LYS A 2 0.98 -10.58 19.90
C LYS A 2 1.78 -9.38 19.38
N ASN A 3 2.46 -8.63 20.26
CA ASN A 3 3.24 -7.44 19.88
C ASN A 3 4.42 -7.74 18.94
N LYS A 4 5.07 -8.91 19.08
CA LYS A 4 6.19 -9.31 18.22
C LYS A 4 5.69 -9.72 16.83
N ILE A 5 4.58 -10.46 16.76
CA ILE A 5 3.95 -10.86 15.49
C ILE A 5 3.47 -9.62 14.73
N LEU A 6 2.76 -8.72 15.41
CA LEU A 6 2.29 -7.49 14.78
C LEU A 6 3.44 -6.61 14.30
N PHE A 7 4.54 -6.54 15.05
CA PHE A 7 5.74 -5.84 14.61
C PHE A 7 6.34 -6.46 13.35
N ALA A 8 6.50 -7.79 13.31
CA ALA A 8 7.02 -8.48 12.13
C ALA A 8 6.12 -8.27 10.90
N ALA A 9 4.80 -8.39 11.07
CA ALA A 9 3.84 -8.11 9.99
C ALA A 9 3.92 -6.65 9.52
N SER A 10 4.04 -5.69 10.46
CA SER A 10 4.19 -4.27 10.13
C SER A 10 5.51 -3.96 9.45
N LEU A 11 6.59 -4.66 9.82
CA LEU A 11 7.90 -4.54 9.19
C LEU A 11 7.83 -4.99 7.73
N LEU A 12 7.30 -6.20 7.49
CA LEU A 12 7.15 -6.74 6.13
C LEU A 12 6.22 -5.88 5.27
N PHE A 13 5.08 -5.45 5.82
CA PHE A 13 4.14 -4.56 5.15
C PHE A 13 4.80 -3.22 4.78
N GLY A 14 5.47 -2.57 5.73
CA GLY A 14 6.14 -1.31 5.51
C GLY A 14 7.24 -1.41 4.45
N LEU A 15 8.07 -2.46 4.51
CA LEU A 15 9.11 -2.71 3.51
C LEU A 15 8.53 -2.99 2.11
N ALA A 16 7.42 -3.72 2.01
CA ALA A 16 6.76 -3.98 0.74
C ALA A 16 6.28 -2.68 0.07
N PHE A 17 5.68 -1.77 0.84
CA PHE A 17 5.24 -0.47 0.33
C PHE A 17 6.39 0.48 0.00
N ILE A 18 7.44 0.51 0.82
CA ILE A 18 8.66 1.27 0.51
C ILE A 18 9.27 0.78 -0.80
N ASN A 19 9.40 -0.53 -0.98
CA ASN A 19 9.88 -1.13 -2.22
C ASN A 19 8.98 -0.78 -3.41
N SER A 20 7.65 -0.89 -3.26
CA SER A 20 6.67 -0.52 -4.30
C SER A 20 6.81 0.94 -4.74
N GLY A 21 7.00 1.86 -3.79
CA GLY A 21 7.14 3.29 -4.08
C GLY A 21 8.49 3.64 -4.69
N LEU A 22 9.59 3.07 -4.18
CA LEU A 22 10.92 3.26 -4.78
C LEU A 22 10.97 2.73 -6.21
N ASN A 23 10.34 1.58 -6.48
CA ASN A 23 10.26 1.03 -7.82
C ASN A 23 9.55 1.96 -8.82
N LYS A 24 8.58 2.77 -8.39
CA LYS A 24 7.91 3.75 -9.27
C LYS A 24 8.81 4.91 -9.71
N PHE A 25 9.88 5.19 -8.98
CA PHE A 25 10.86 6.23 -9.34
C PHE A 25 12.05 5.66 -10.10
N PHE A 26 12.52 4.47 -9.70
CA PHE A 26 13.77 3.90 -10.19
C PHE A 26 13.59 2.75 -11.20
N TYR A 27 12.37 2.24 -11.36
CA TYR A 27 12.00 1.20 -12.32
C TYR A 27 12.94 -0.03 -12.33
N TYR A 28 13.38 -0.48 -11.16
CA TYR A 28 14.32 -1.60 -11.04
C TYR A 28 13.65 -2.98 -11.10
N MET A 29 12.33 -3.06 -10.94
CA MET A 29 11.57 -4.29 -11.16
C MET A 29 11.11 -4.32 -12.63
N PRO A 30 11.46 -5.37 -13.38
CA PRO A 30 11.03 -5.50 -14.77
C PRO A 30 9.51 -5.63 -14.84
N VAL A 31 8.92 -4.96 -15.83
CA VAL A 31 7.51 -5.13 -16.18
C VAL A 31 7.39 -6.46 -16.94
N PRO A 32 6.46 -7.36 -16.57
CA PRO A 32 6.21 -8.58 -17.34
C PRO A 32 5.84 -8.25 -18.80
N GLU A 33 6.33 -9.06 -19.74
CA GLU A 33 6.05 -8.85 -21.17
C GLU A 33 4.61 -9.26 -21.55
N ASP A 34 3.99 -10.11 -20.76
CA ASP A 34 2.70 -10.75 -20.99
C ASP A 34 1.55 -10.14 -20.16
N LEU A 35 1.54 -8.82 -20.03
CA LEU A 35 0.45 -8.13 -19.31
C LEU A 35 -0.87 -8.14 -20.11
N PRO A 36 -2.02 -8.40 -19.46
CA PRO A 36 -3.34 -8.22 -20.08
C PRO A 36 -3.53 -6.80 -20.62
N GLU A 37 -4.18 -6.66 -21.77
CA GLU A 37 -4.40 -5.36 -22.44
C GLU A 37 -5.02 -4.30 -21.52
N GLN A 38 -5.95 -4.70 -20.65
CA GLN A 38 -6.63 -3.80 -19.73
C GLN A 38 -5.69 -3.26 -18.62
N VAL A 39 -4.71 -4.06 -18.20
CA VAL A 39 -3.65 -3.63 -17.26
C VAL A 39 -2.78 -2.58 -17.92
N VAL A 40 -2.36 -2.82 -19.16
CA VAL A 40 -1.54 -1.87 -19.94
C VAL A 40 -2.25 -0.54 -20.12
N LYS A 41 -3.51 -0.54 -20.57
CA LYS A 41 -4.33 0.69 -20.71
C LYS A 41 -4.47 1.46 -19.41
N THR A 42 -4.62 0.74 -18.29
CA THR A 42 -4.72 1.38 -16.97
C THR A 42 -3.40 2.04 -16.59
N MET A 43 -2.27 1.34 -16.78
CA MET A 43 -0.94 1.90 -16.51
C MET A 43 -0.65 3.14 -17.37
N GLU A 44 -1.00 3.12 -18.66
CA GLU A 44 -0.87 4.27 -19.56
C GLU A 44 -1.72 5.46 -19.08
N ALA A 45 -2.96 5.22 -18.65
CA ALA A 45 -3.82 6.26 -18.11
C ALA A 45 -3.22 6.92 -16.86
N PHE A 46 -2.68 6.13 -15.92
CA PHE A 46 -1.98 6.67 -14.76
C PHE A 46 -0.74 7.48 -15.14
N ASN A 47 0.03 7.03 -16.14
CA ASN A 47 1.22 7.74 -16.62
C ASN A 47 0.87 9.04 -17.38
N SER A 48 -0.29 9.09 -18.04
CA SER A 48 -0.76 10.31 -18.72
C SER A 48 -1.02 11.46 -17.73
N ILE A 49 -1.38 11.13 -16.49
CA ILE A 49 -1.60 12.10 -15.41
C ILE A 49 -0.28 12.23 -14.64
N GLY A 50 0.62 13.09 -15.13
CA GLY A 50 2.04 13.14 -14.72
C GLY A 50 2.35 13.35 -13.22
N TRP A 51 1.36 13.62 -12.36
CA TRP A 51 1.54 13.75 -10.91
C TRP A 51 1.02 12.57 -10.08
N VAL A 52 0.17 11.69 -10.65
CA VAL A 52 -0.49 10.64 -9.86
C VAL A 52 0.48 9.55 -9.44
N GLN A 53 1.29 9.03 -10.37
CA GLN A 53 2.27 7.99 -10.03
C GLN A 53 3.31 8.47 -9.00
N PRO A 54 3.91 9.67 -9.13
CA PRO A 54 4.78 10.23 -8.09
C PRO A 54 4.07 10.41 -6.74
N LEU A 55 2.82 10.90 -6.71
CA LEU A 55 2.07 11.07 -5.47
C LEU A 55 1.84 9.74 -4.76
N VAL A 56 1.42 8.72 -5.50
CA VAL A 56 1.24 7.36 -4.96
C VAL A 56 2.56 6.84 -4.42
N ALA A 57 3.65 6.96 -5.17
CA ALA A 57 4.96 6.50 -4.74
C ALA A 57 5.43 7.16 -3.43
N VAL A 58 5.25 8.48 -3.30
CA VAL A 58 5.55 9.22 -2.06
C VAL A 58 4.68 8.73 -0.89
N ALA A 59 3.38 8.54 -1.12
CA ALA A 59 2.46 8.04 -0.09
C ALA A 59 2.83 6.63 0.37
N GLU A 60 3.23 5.74 -0.54
CA GLU A 60 3.69 4.38 -0.20
C GLU A 60 5.00 4.40 0.61
N ILE A 61 5.97 5.23 0.22
CA ILE A 61 7.26 5.33 0.94
C ILE A 61 7.05 5.92 2.34
N ILE A 62 6.41 7.09 2.45
CA ILE A 62 6.18 7.77 3.72
C ILE A 62 5.29 6.89 4.61
N GLY A 63 4.20 6.38 4.04
CA GLY A 63 3.29 5.49 4.71
C GLY A 63 3.98 4.25 5.25
N GLY A 64 4.82 3.60 4.44
CA GLY A 64 5.54 2.39 4.81
C GLY A 64 6.57 2.66 5.91
N LEU A 65 7.33 3.76 5.82
CA LEU A 65 8.26 4.20 6.86
C LEU A 65 7.55 4.47 8.19
N LEU A 66 6.40 5.13 8.16
CA LEU A 66 5.62 5.42 9.36
C LEU A 66 4.93 4.17 9.94
N PHE A 67 4.63 3.17 9.11
CA PHE A 67 3.95 1.93 9.51
C PHE A 67 4.81 1.04 10.40
N ILE A 68 6.14 1.02 10.19
CA ILE A 68 7.07 0.12 10.88
C ILE A 68 7.13 0.44 12.39
N PRO A 69 7.47 1.66 12.84
CA PRO A 69 7.60 1.97 14.25
C PRO A 69 6.24 2.00 14.96
N LYS A 70 6.15 1.36 16.13
CA LYS A 70 4.89 1.29 16.92
C LYS A 70 4.29 2.68 17.23
N LYS A 71 5.12 3.72 17.37
CA LYS A 71 4.68 5.08 17.72
C LYS A 71 3.90 5.73 16.57
N SER A 72 4.45 5.69 15.36
CA SER A 72 3.89 6.32 14.15
C SER A 72 2.93 5.44 13.35
N ARG A 73 2.84 4.14 13.69
CA ARG A 73 2.11 3.14 12.92
C ARG A 73 0.69 3.53 12.52
N ALA A 74 -0.06 4.11 13.45
CA ALA A 74 -1.43 4.54 13.21
C ALA A 74 -1.52 5.61 12.11
N LEU A 75 -0.58 6.56 12.12
CA LEU A 75 -0.47 7.57 11.07
C LEU A 75 -0.08 6.93 9.73
N GLY A 76 0.89 6.01 9.72
CA GLY A 76 1.28 5.27 8.51
C GLY A 76 0.11 4.49 7.90
N ALA A 77 -0.75 3.90 8.72
CA ALA A 77 -1.96 3.20 8.27
C ALA A 77 -2.94 4.15 7.57
N ILE A 78 -3.17 5.34 8.11
CA ILE A 78 -4.03 6.36 7.48
C ILE A 78 -3.45 6.82 6.14
N VAL A 79 -2.13 7.07 6.08
CA VAL A 79 -1.45 7.51 4.85
C VAL A 79 -1.56 6.47 3.73
N ILE A 80 -1.39 5.17 4.05
CA ILE A 80 -1.48 4.09 3.05
C ILE A 80 -2.92 3.73 2.69
N PHE A 81 -3.88 3.92 3.60
CA PHE A 81 -5.27 3.48 3.40
C PHE A 81 -5.88 3.84 2.04
N PRO A 82 -5.88 5.10 1.57
CA PRO A 82 -6.46 5.43 0.26
C PRO A 82 -5.75 4.74 -0.90
N VAL A 83 -4.42 4.58 -0.82
CA VAL A 83 -3.63 3.87 -1.84
C VAL A 83 -3.99 2.38 -1.84
N MET A 84 -4.11 1.76 -0.67
CA MET A 84 -4.49 0.36 -0.54
C MET A 84 -5.90 0.07 -1.09
N ILE A 85 -6.85 0.99 -0.89
CA ILE A 85 -8.18 0.88 -1.50
C ILE A 85 -8.08 0.93 -3.03
N GLY A 86 -7.29 1.85 -3.59
CA GLY A 86 -7.03 1.90 -5.04
C GLY A 86 -6.43 0.60 -5.58
N ILE A 87 -5.44 0.03 -4.88
CA ILE A 87 -4.82 -1.25 -5.22
C ILE A 87 -5.87 -2.38 -5.24
N LEU A 88 -6.73 -2.46 -4.22
CA LEU A 88 -7.79 -3.48 -4.17
C LEU A 88 -8.77 -3.33 -5.33
N VAL A 89 -9.27 -2.11 -5.58
CA VAL A 89 -10.22 -1.86 -6.68
C VAL A 89 -9.60 -2.23 -8.02
N HIS A 90 -8.33 -1.88 -8.24
CA HIS A 90 -7.60 -2.24 -9.46
C HIS A 90 -7.51 -3.75 -9.64
N HIS A 91 -7.14 -4.50 -8.60
CA HIS A 91 -7.04 -5.95 -8.71
C HIS A 91 -8.40 -6.63 -8.85
N ILE A 92 -9.46 -6.13 -8.20
CA ILE A 92 -10.81 -6.69 -8.35
C ILE A 92 -11.36 -6.49 -9.77
N THR A 93 -11.07 -5.35 -10.39
CA THR A 93 -11.71 -4.95 -11.66
C THR A 93 -10.85 -5.17 -12.90
N VAL A 94 -9.52 -5.10 -12.78
CA VAL A 94 -8.57 -5.11 -13.91
C VAL A 94 -7.59 -6.28 -13.86
N ALA A 95 -7.09 -6.65 -12.68
CA ALA A 95 -6.04 -7.67 -12.51
C ALA A 95 -6.39 -8.74 -11.45
N PRO A 96 -7.49 -9.52 -11.61
CA PRO A 96 -8.00 -10.42 -10.58
C PRO A 96 -7.08 -11.59 -10.26
N SER A 97 -6.22 -12.02 -11.20
CA SER A 97 -5.21 -13.06 -10.97
C SER A 97 -4.21 -12.68 -9.87
N GLY A 98 -3.96 -11.39 -9.65
CA GLY A 98 -3.05 -10.88 -8.62
C GLY A 98 -3.69 -10.58 -7.27
N LEU A 99 -4.99 -10.83 -7.09
CA LEU A 99 -5.78 -10.31 -5.96
C LEU A 99 -5.35 -10.81 -4.58
N LEU A 100 -4.73 -11.99 -4.49
CA LEU A 100 -4.36 -12.60 -3.22
C LEU A 100 -3.40 -11.73 -2.39
N MET A 101 -2.38 -11.13 -3.03
CA MET A 101 -1.39 -10.32 -2.32
C MET A 101 -1.99 -9.02 -1.74
N PRO A 102 -2.73 -8.20 -2.52
CA PRO A 102 -3.50 -7.07 -1.99
C PRO A 102 -4.43 -7.42 -0.84
N LEU A 103 -5.11 -8.58 -0.88
CA LEU A 103 -5.98 -9.00 0.22
C LEU A 103 -5.21 -9.26 1.52
N LEU A 104 -4.05 -9.92 1.43
CA LEU A 104 -3.19 -10.15 2.59
C LEU A 104 -2.66 -8.84 3.18
N LEU A 105 -2.21 -7.91 2.32
CA LEU A 105 -1.77 -6.59 2.76
C LEU A 105 -2.92 -5.81 3.41
N PHE A 106 -4.11 -5.82 2.79
CA PHE A 106 -5.29 -5.16 3.35
C PHE A 106 -5.70 -5.74 4.71
N ALA A 107 -5.61 -7.06 4.89
CA ALA A 107 -5.86 -7.69 6.18
C ALA A 107 -4.89 -7.20 7.27
N ILE A 108 -3.59 -7.05 6.94
CA ILE A 108 -2.59 -6.48 7.86
C ILE A 108 -2.93 -5.02 8.19
N LEU A 109 -3.32 -4.23 7.18
CA LEU A 109 -3.73 -2.85 7.36
C LEU A 109 -4.93 -2.73 8.31
N LEU A 110 -5.99 -3.53 8.10
CA LEU A 110 -7.16 -3.58 8.97
C LEU A 110 -6.79 -4.00 10.39
N TRP A 111 -5.94 -5.01 10.55
CA TRP A 111 -5.48 -5.42 11.87
C TRP A 111 -4.76 -4.29 12.60
N VAL A 112 -3.90 -3.54 11.91
CA VAL A 112 -3.22 -2.38 12.49
C VAL A 112 -4.19 -1.26 12.85
N ILE A 113 -5.20 -1.00 12.01
CA ILE A 113 -6.24 -0.01 12.29
C ILE A 113 -7.01 -0.40 13.55
N VAL A 114 -7.49 -1.65 13.64
CA VAL A 114 -8.24 -2.12 14.81
C VAL A 114 -7.36 -2.10 16.07
N ASP A 115 -6.10 -2.51 16.00
CA ASP A 115 -5.19 -2.52 17.17
C ASP A 115 -4.81 -1.11 17.64
N ASN A 116 -4.97 -0.08 16.79
CA ASN A 116 -4.67 1.32 17.11
C ASN A 116 -5.91 2.22 17.17
N TYR A 117 -7.13 1.65 17.28
CA TYR A 117 -8.37 2.41 17.14
C TYR A 117 -8.47 3.61 18.09
N GLU A 118 -7.99 3.47 19.32
CA GLU A 118 -7.99 4.54 20.34
C GLU A 118 -7.25 5.80 19.86
N LYS A 119 -6.23 5.63 19.01
CA LYS A 119 -5.47 6.77 18.46
C LYS A 119 -6.23 7.54 17.40
N TYR A 120 -7.30 6.96 16.83
CA TYR A 120 -8.15 7.62 15.83
C TYR A 120 -9.36 8.31 16.45
N LEU A 121 -9.75 7.96 17.69
CA LEU A 121 -10.90 8.56 18.36
C LEU A 121 -10.86 10.10 18.43
N PRO A 122 -9.70 10.76 18.69
CA PRO A 122 -9.64 12.22 18.71
C PRO A 122 -9.92 12.89 17.35
N MET A 123 -9.94 12.13 16.24
CA MET A 123 -10.31 12.66 14.91
C MET A 123 -11.84 12.65 14.68
N LEU A 124 -12.59 11.95 15.54
CA LEU A 124 -14.04 11.78 15.45
C LEU A 124 -14.81 12.62 16.48
N GLN A 125 -14.09 13.34 17.34
CA GLN A 125 -14.61 14.17 18.44
C GLN A 125 -14.29 15.63 18.16
#